data_AF-A0A4W4E7Y3-F1
#
_entry.id   AF-A0A4W4E7Y3-F1
#
_cell.length_a   1.000
_cell.length_b   1.000
_cell.length_c   1.000
_cell.angle_alpha   90.00
_cell.angle_beta   90.00
_cell.angle_gamma   90.00
#
_symmetry.space_group_name_H-M   'P 1'
#
loop_
_entity.id
_entity.type
_entity.pdbx_description
1 polymer ?
#
loop_
_entity_poly.entity_id
_entity_poly.type
_entity_poly.pdbx_seq_one_letter_code
_entity_poly.pdbx_strand_id
1 'polypeptide(L)'
;MALQVTKDRSLTVSLRNSVKFVIILHKVWKKHPYHQDYLGFYSLDSHSFSQSVHGLLGQFYNGVEIMVSGMFPGKDANKLDTLMFVKGHILVVTRGWQKDFRQDVKNGENMLCWFIHNNSTGLIDGVHTDYIVSGLFKTM
;
A
#
# COMPACT_ATOMS: atom_id res chain seq x y z
N MET A 1 8.88 -25.88 9.21
CA MET A 1 8.10 -25.67 7.97
C MET A 1 8.61 -24.39 7.32
N ALA A 2 9.01 -24.41 6.05
CA ALA A 2 9.52 -23.23 5.35
C ALA A 2 8.50 -22.80 4.29
N LEU A 3 8.15 -21.50 4.28
CA LEU A 3 7.24 -20.90 3.33
C LEU A 3 8.04 -20.02 2.38
N GLN A 4 7.88 -20.22 1.07
CA GLN A 4 8.63 -19.48 0.05
C GLN A 4 7.67 -18.85 -0.97
N VAL A 5 7.84 -17.55 -1.23
CA VAL A 5 7.16 -16.83 -2.31
C VAL A 5 8.19 -16.52 -3.38
N THR A 6 7.92 -16.95 -4.62
CA THR A 6 8.82 -16.73 -5.76
C THR A 6 8.19 -15.74 -6.75
N LYS A 7 9.01 -15.24 -7.69
CA LYS A 7 8.55 -14.30 -8.71
C LYS A 7 7.40 -14.89 -9.53
N ASP A 8 6.43 -14.06 -9.90
CA ASP A 8 5.26 -14.41 -10.73
C ASP A 8 4.36 -15.49 -10.08
N ARG A 9 4.52 -15.70 -8.77
CA ARG A 9 3.68 -16.56 -7.94
C ARG A 9 3.11 -15.75 -6.78
N SER A 10 1.99 -16.23 -6.24
CA SER A 10 1.38 -15.64 -5.08
C SER A 10 1.10 -16.69 -4.02
N LEU A 11 1.05 -16.24 -2.77
CA LEU A 11 0.57 -17.01 -1.65
C LEU A 11 -0.76 -16.43 -1.21
N THR A 12 -1.81 -17.24 -1.21
CA THR A 12 -3.10 -16.85 -0.63
C THR A 12 -3.16 -17.33 0.81
N VAL A 13 -3.36 -16.40 1.75
CA VAL A 13 -3.54 -16.71 3.17
C VAL A 13 -4.98 -16.43 3.54
N SER A 14 -5.67 -17.44 4.08
CA SER A 14 -7.05 -17.34 4.53
C SER A 14 -7.09 -17.53 6.04
N LEU A 15 -7.53 -16.51 6.78
CA LEU A 15 -7.69 -16.58 8.23
C LEU A 15 -9.13 -16.92 8.55
N ARG A 16 -9.35 -18.05 9.25
CA ARG A 16 -10.68 -18.50 9.73
C ARG A 16 -11.75 -18.45 8.62
N ASN A 17 -11.35 -18.75 7.38
CA ASN A 17 -12.20 -18.75 6.18
C ASN A 17 -12.92 -17.42 5.86
N SER A 18 -12.50 -16.30 6.44
CA SER A 18 -13.16 -15.00 6.31
C SER A 18 -12.23 -14.02 5.61
N VAL A 19 -11.16 -13.60 6.27
CA VAL A 19 -10.20 -12.64 5.72
C VAL A 19 -9.22 -13.35 4.78
N LYS A 20 -9.11 -12.86 3.54
CA LYS A 20 -8.21 -13.40 2.53
C LYS A 20 -7.21 -12.35 2.06
N PHE A 21 -5.94 -12.76 2.06
CA PHE A 21 -4.82 -11.96 1.58
C PHE A 21 -4.08 -12.67 0.47
N VAL A 22 -3.59 -11.89 -0.48
CA VAL A 22 -2.64 -12.33 -1.49
C VAL A 22 -1.31 -11.66 -1.21
N ILE A 23 -0.27 -12.48 -1.06
CA ILE A 23 1.10 -12.05 -0.82
C ILE A 23 1.91 -12.32 -2.09
N ILE A 24 2.59 -11.31 -2.59
CA ILE A 24 3.33 -11.34 -3.86
C ILE A 24 4.74 -10.81 -3.66
N LEU A 25 5.74 -11.42 -4.26
CA LEU A 25 7.10 -10.88 -4.31
C LEU A 25 7.25 -9.91 -5.49
N HIS A 26 7.43 -8.62 -5.21
CA HIS A 26 7.79 -7.62 -6.21
C HIS A 26 9.31 -7.56 -6.32
N LYS A 27 9.82 -8.00 -7.47
CA LYS A 27 11.23 -7.86 -7.81
C LYS A 27 11.49 -6.53 -8.47
N VAL A 28 12.35 -5.74 -7.84
CA VAL A 28 12.82 -4.48 -8.39
C VAL A 28 14.03 -4.77 -9.28
N TRP A 29 14.30 -3.94 -10.30
CA TRP A 29 15.49 -4.13 -11.13
C TRP A 29 16.77 -3.98 -10.29
N LYS A 30 17.83 -4.72 -10.66
CA LYS A 30 19.08 -4.93 -9.88
C LYS A 30 19.85 -3.67 -9.40
N LYS A 31 19.49 -2.47 -9.84
CA LYS A 31 20.17 -1.20 -9.54
C LYS A 31 19.18 -0.06 -9.28
N HIS A 32 18.03 -0.36 -8.70
CA HIS A 32 17.08 0.71 -8.40
C HIS A 32 17.63 1.59 -7.28
N PRO A 33 17.67 2.92 -7.46
CA PRO A 33 18.36 3.82 -6.53
C PRO A 33 17.73 3.85 -5.13
N TYR A 34 16.44 3.52 -5.00
CA TYR A 34 15.68 3.72 -3.76
C TYR A 34 14.91 2.50 -3.24
N HIS A 35 14.76 1.42 -4.03
CA HIS A 35 13.83 0.34 -3.71
C HIS A 35 14.52 -1.01 -3.80
N GLN A 36 14.24 -1.87 -2.82
CA GLN A 36 14.63 -3.27 -2.79
C GLN A 36 13.43 -4.15 -3.15
N ASP A 37 13.67 -5.42 -3.42
CA ASP A 37 12.61 -6.41 -3.52
C ASP A 37 11.74 -6.37 -2.25
N TYR A 38 10.42 -6.41 -2.42
CA TYR A 38 9.48 -6.32 -1.30
C TYR A 38 8.31 -7.28 -1.48
N LEU A 39 7.64 -7.62 -0.37
CA LEU A 39 6.40 -8.38 -0.39
C LEU A 39 5.22 -7.42 -0.44
N GLY A 40 4.43 -7.51 -1.51
CA GLY A 40 3.14 -6.84 -1.63
C GLY A 40 2.09 -7.62 -0.86
N PHE A 41 1.27 -6.91 -0.09
CA PHE A 41 0.19 -7.46 0.72
C PHE A 41 -1.14 -6.89 0.25
N TYR A 42 -1.98 -7.75 -0.33
CA TYR A 42 -3.24 -7.34 -0.96
C TYR A 42 -4.44 -7.98 -0.25
N SER A 43 -5.34 -7.15 0.26
CA SER A 43 -6.62 -7.62 0.79
C SER A 43 -7.58 -7.95 -0.35
N LEU A 44 -8.10 -9.19 -0.38
CA LEU A 44 -9.09 -9.62 -1.37
C LEU A 44 -10.53 -9.39 -0.91
N ASP A 45 -10.77 -9.56 0.40
CA ASP A 45 -12.03 -9.23 1.02
C ASP A 45 -11.74 -8.58 2.37
N SER A 46 -11.92 -7.26 2.42
CA SER A 46 -11.71 -6.50 3.63
C SER A 46 -12.94 -6.54 4.54
N HIS A 47 -14.15 -6.83 4.04
CA HIS A 47 -15.40 -6.74 4.82
C HIS A 47 -15.45 -7.68 6.04
N SER A 48 -14.51 -8.62 6.10
CA SER A 48 -14.38 -9.63 7.14
C SER A 48 -13.51 -9.22 8.35
N PHE A 49 -12.99 -7.99 8.42
CA PHE A 49 -12.25 -7.55 9.61
C PHE A 49 -13.18 -7.26 10.81
N SER A 50 -12.70 -7.54 12.03
CA SER A 50 -13.41 -7.17 13.26
C SER A 50 -13.48 -5.65 13.44
N GLN A 51 -14.51 -5.14 14.10
CA GLN A 51 -14.62 -3.71 14.46
C GLN A 51 -13.43 -3.18 15.28
N SER A 52 -12.70 -4.04 15.99
CA SER A 52 -11.50 -3.68 16.76
C SER A 52 -10.20 -3.69 15.94
N VAL A 53 -10.25 -3.83 14.61
CA VAL A 53 -9.05 -3.78 13.76
C VAL A 53 -8.40 -2.39 13.87
N HIS A 54 -7.08 -2.36 14.01
CA HIS A 54 -6.31 -1.13 14.22
C HIS A 54 -5.03 -1.10 13.38
N GLY A 55 -4.24 -0.04 13.53
CA GLY A 55 -3.02 0.18 12.75
C GLY A 55 -3.31 0.46 11.27
N LEU A 56 -2.32 0.23 10.40
CA LEU A 56 -2.44 0.52 8.96
C LEU A 56 -3.60 -0.21 8.29
N LEU A 57 -3.88 -1.45 8.68
CA LEU A 57 -5.02 -2.19 8.13
C LEU A 57 -6.35 -1.61 8.61
N GLY A 58 -6.47 -1.30 9.90
CA GLY A 58 -7.72 -0.79 10.45
C GLY A 58 -8.08 0.61 9.98
N GLN A 59 -7.10 1.52 9.89
CA GLN A 59 -7.34 2.90 9.48
C GLN A 59 -7.88 3.01 8.04
N PHE A 60 -7.48 2.11 7.13
CA PHE A 60 -7.96 2.11 5.75
C PHE A 60 -9.14 1.18 5.54
N TYR A 61 -9.39 0.24 6.46
CA TYR A 61 -10.55 -0.62 6.41
C TYR A 61 -11.85 0.13 6.68
N ASN A 62 -11.88 0.98 7.71
CA ASN A 62 -13.07 1.74 8.11
C ASN A 62 -13.43 2.87 7.13
N GLY A 63 -12.70 2.99 6.02
CA GLY A 63 -12.83 4.08 5.06
C GLY A 63 -12.15 5.35 5.56
N VAL A 64 -11.60 6.11 4.62
CA VAL A 64 -11.07 7.45 4.88
C VAL A 64 -11.79 8.40 3.94
N GLU A 65 -12.44 9.41 4.50
CA GLU A 65 -13.04 10.47 3.70
C GLU A 65 -11.95 11.30 3.03
N ILE A 66 -12.00 11.34 1.71
CA ILE A 66 -11.01 12.00 0.86
C ILE A 66 -11.74 12.89 -0.13
N MET A 67 -11.32 14.15 -0.20
CA MET A 67 -11.71 15.06 -1.27
C MET A 67 -10.45 15.53 -1.99
N VAL A 68 -10.50 15.60 -3.31
CA VAL A 68 -9.39 16.08 -4.15
C VAL A 68 -9.84 17.28 -4.96
N SER A 69 -8.98 18.30 -5.04
CA SER A 69 -9.29 19.55 -5.75
C SER A 69 -8.05 20.16 -6.37
N GLY A 70 -8.24 20.72 -7.58
CA GLY A 70 -7.21 21.45 -8.33
C GLY A 70 -6.09 20.54 -8.81
N MET A 71 -5.94 20.36 -10.12
CA MET A 71 -4.74 19.74 -10.70
C MET A 71 -3.77 20.84 -11.12
N PHE A 72 -2.51 20.69 -10.77
CA PHE A 72 -1.44 21.62 -11.13
C PHE A 72 -0.16 20.85 -11.50
N PRO A 73 0.76 21.46 -12.26
CA PRO A 73 2.02 20.83 -12.62
C PRO A 73 2.79 20.41 -11.36
N GLY A 74 3.20 19.14 -11.31
CA GLY A 74 4.04 18.61 -10.23
C GLY A 74 5.53 18.84 -10.47
N LYS A 75 6.36 18.35 -9.55
CA LYS A 75 7.84 18.41 -9.70
C LYS A 75 8.34 17.61 -10.91
N ASP A 76 7.68 16.50 -11.22
CA ASP A 76 7.92 15.71 -12.42
C ASP A 76 7.00 16.27 -13.53
N ALA A 77 7.59 16.77 -14.62
CA ALA A 77 6.85 17.40 -15.72
C ALA A 77 5.79 16.49 -16.35
N ASN A 78 5.92 15.17 -16.21
CA ASN A 78 4.96 14.20 -16.72
C ASN A 78 3.87 13.80 -15.71
N LYS A 79 3.87 14.40 -14.51
CA LYS A 79 2.93 14.09 -13.45
C LYS A 79 2.23 15.35 -12.94
N LEU A 80 0.97 15.17 -12.59
CA LEU A 80 0.13 16.22 -12.02
C LEU A 80 0.07 16.05 -10.52
N ASP A 81 0.20 17.16 -9.81
CA ASP A 81 -0.05 17.25 -8.38
C ASP A 81 -1.47 17.79 -8.14
N THR A 82 -2.05 17.47 -6.98
CA THR A 82 -3.35 17.95 -6.55
C THR A 82 -3.41 18.15 -5.05
N LEU A 83 -4.38 18.92 -4.57
CA LEU A 83 -4.67 19.06 -3.14
C LEU A 83 -5.65 17.97 -2.72
N MET A 84 -5.25 17.18 -1.73
CA MET A 84 -6.06 16.16 -1.09
C MET A 84 -6.43 16.63 0.33
N PHE A 85 -7.72 16.76 0.59
CA PHE A 85 -8.29 17.05 1.90
C PHE A 85 -8.63 15.72 2.57
N VAL A 86 -7.98 15.43 3.69
CA VAL A 86 -8.12 14.16 4.40
C VAL A 86 -7.84 14.33 5.88
N LYS A 87 -8.72 13.81 6.74
CA LYS A 87 -8.56 13.88 8.22
C LYS A 87 -8.27 15.30 8.75
N GLY A 88 -8.87 16.33 8.15
CA GLY A 88 -8.63 17.74 8.53
C GLY A 88 -7.30 18.33 8.04
N HIS A 89 -6.51 17.56 7.29
CA HIS A 89 -5.25 18.00 6.68
C HIS A 89 -5.43 18.28 5.19
N ILE A 90 -4.56 19.15 4.66
CA ILE A 90 -4.42 19.39 3.22
C ILE A 90 -3.06 18.86 2.80
N LEU A 91 -3.05 17.87 1.93
CA LEU A 91 -1.84 17.21 1.43
C LEU A 91 -1.67 17.51 -0.05
N VAL A 92 -0.44 17.80 -0.49
CA VAL A 92 -0.09 17.76 -1.91
C VAL A 92 0.19 16.30 -2.26
N VAL A 93 -0.49 15.79 -3.28
CA VAL A 93 -0.36 14.39 -3.72
C VAL A 93 -0.17 14.34 -5.23
N THR A 94 0.56 13.35 -5.72
CA THR A 94 0.84 13.21 -7.16
C THR A 94 -0.03 12.12 -7.78
N ARG A 95 -0.68 12.40 -8.91
CA ARG A 95 -1.42 11.38 -9.68
C ARG A 95 -0.46 10.55 -10.52
N GLY A 96 -0.61 9.23 -10.49
CA GLY A 96 0.24 8.36 -11.30
C GLY A 96 -0.35 6.98 -11.55
N TRP A 97 0.11 6.34 -12.61
CA TRP A 97 -0.21 4.94 -12.89
C TRP A 97 0.60 4.02 -12.00
N GLN A 98 -0.07 3.03 -11.42
CA GLN A 98 0.51 1.93 -10.68
C GLN A 98 -0.08 0.60 -11.16
N LYS A 99 0.51 -0.50 -10.69
CA LYS A 99 0.08 -1.85 -11.03
C LYS A 99 -0.69 -2.47 -9.87
N ASP A 100 -1.90 -2.93 -10.14
CA ASP A 100 -2.66 -3.81 -9.27
C ASP A 100 -2.42 -5.26 -9.68
N PHE A 101 -1.90 -6.07 -8.76
CA PHE A 101 -1.50 -7.45 -9.03
C PHE A 101 -2.47 -8.49 -8.44
N ARG A 102 -3.63 -8.05 -7.94
CA ARG A 102 -4.62 -8.94 -7.30
C ARG A 102 -5.14 -10.03 -8.23
N GLN A 103 -5.38 -9.69 -9.51
CA GLN A 103 -5.94 -10.60 -10.51
C GLN A 103 -4.86 -11.23 -11.41
N ASP A 104 -3.90 -10.42 -11.87
CA ASP A 104 -2.76 -10.87 -12.67
C ASP A 104 -1.44 -10.59 -11.95
N VAL A 105 -0.92 -11.62 -11.27
CA VAL A 105 0.31 -11.55 -10.48
C VAL A 105 1.55 -11.29 -11.36
N LYS A 106 1.49 -11.64 -12.65
CA LYS A 106 2.65 -11.55 -13.55
C LYS A 106 2.72 -10.20 -14.22
N ASN A 107 1.62 -9.72 -14.78
CA ASN A 107 1.61 -8.49 -15.57
C ASN A 107 1.07 -7.28 -14.80
N GLY A 108 0.16 -7.51 -13.86
CA GLY A 108 -0.61 -6.49 -13.16
C GLY A 108 -1.47 -5.63 -14.09
N GLU A 109 -2.57 -5.13 -13.56
CA GLU A 109 -3.46 -4.21 -14.26
C GLU A 109 -3.06 -2.77 -13.96
N ASN A 110 -3.12 -1.90 -14.98
CA ASN A 110 -2.83 -0.48 -14.77
C ASN A 110 -4.00 0.16 -14.02
N MET A 111 -3.71 0.75 -12.87
CA MET A 111 -4.64 1.51 -12.06
C MET A 111 -4.08 2.90 -11.78
N LEU A 112 -4.98 3.87 -11.71
CA LEU A 112 -4.62 5.23 -11.35
C LEU A 112 -4.62 5.38 -9.83
N CYS A 113 -3.49 5.81 -9.28
CA CYS A 113 -3.28 5.95 -7.85
C CYS A 113 -2.82 7.37 -7.49
N TRP A 114 -3.01 7.72 -6.21
CA TRP A 114 -2.47 8.93 -5.61
C TRP A 114 -1.22 8.58 -4.80
N PHE A 115 -0.12 9.28 -5.08
CA PHE A 115 1.12 9.16 -4.35
C PHE A 115 1.18 10.22 -3.26
N ILE A 116 1.24 9.75 -2.01
CA ILE A 116 1.32 10.60 -0.82
C ILE A 116 2.80 10.76 -0.46
N HIS A 117 3.24 12.01 -0.34
CA HIS A 117 4.63 12.34 -0.02
C HIS A 117 4.88 12.31 1.50
N ASN A 118 6.12 12.61 1.90
CA ASN A 118 6.51 12.83 3.29
C ASN A 118 6.09 11.69 4.24
N ASN A 119 6.38 10.45 3.85
CA ASN A 119 6.08 9.24 4.63
C ASN A 119 4.61 9.15 5.08
N SER A 120 3.68 9.65 4.26
CA SER A 120 2.24 9.67 4.51
C SER A 120 1.81 10.44 5.77
N THR A 121 2.64 11.38 6.23
CA THR A 121 2.32 12.26 7.36
C THR A 121 0.98 12.98 7.10
N GLY A 122 0.07 12.96 8.08
CA GLY A 122 -1.27 13.54 7.99
C GLY A 122 -2.33 12.60 7.38
N LEU A 123 -1.94 11.54 6.66
CA LEU A 123 -2.86 10.50 6.20
C LEU A 123 -2.95 9.32 7.19
N ILE A 124 -1.81 8.85 7.70
CA ILE A 124 -1.74 7.75 8.68
C ILE A 124 -1.85 8.27 10.12
N ASP A 125 -2.31 7.42 11.03
CA ASP A 125 -2.50 7.78 12.43
C ASP A 125 -1.17 7.70 13.22
N GLY A 126 -0.32 8.72 13.08
CA GLY A 126 1.01 8.79 13.72
C GLY A 126 2.11 9.09 12.71
N VAL A 127 3.30 8.53 12.93
CA VAL A 127 4.43 8.59 11.98
C VAL A 127 4.76 7.20 11.46
N HIS A 128 5.34 7.13 10.26
CA HIS A 128 5.62 5.85 9.60
C HIS A 128 6.45 4.85 10.44
N THR A 129 7.31 5.35 11.33
CA THR A 129 8.13 4.53 12.23
C THR A 129 7.31 3.80 13.30
N ASP A 130 6.13 4.31 13.65
CA ASP A 130 5.24 3.68 14.65
C ASP A 130 4.72 2.32 14.16
N TYR A 131 4.75 2.09 12.85
CA TYR A 131 4.32 0.86 12.20
C TYR A 131 5.47 -0.07 11.83
N ILE A 132 6.69 0.25 12.24
CA ILE A 132 7.87 -0.59 12.00
C ILE A 132 8.06 -1.51 13.21
N VAL A 133 7.78 -2.79 13.02
CA VAL A 133 8.06 -3.81 14.04
C VAL A 133 9.55 -4.14 14.04
N SER A 134 10.27 -3.66 15.05
CA SER A 134 11.68 -4.01 15.22
C SER A 134 11.83 -5.51 15.50
N GLY A 135 12.77 -6.16 14.82
CA GLY A 135 13.09 -7.56 15.09
C GLY A 135 12.04 -8.58 14.65
N LEU A 136 11.16 -8.25 13.70
CA LEU A 136 10.18 -9.20 13.14
C LEU A 136 10.81 -10.53 12.65
N PHE A 137 12.07 -10.49 12.26
CA PHE A 137 12.85 -11.66 11.81
C PHE A 137 13.95 -12.08 12.79
N LYS A 138 13.99 -11.49 13.99
CA LYS A 138 14.84 -12.03 15.06
C LYS A 138 14.14 -13.30 15.55
N THR A 139 14.70 -14.44 15.19
CA THR A 139 14.40 -15.72 15.84
C THR A 139 14.51 -15.53 17.35
N MET A 140 13.45 -15.88 18.09
CA MET A 140 13.60 -16.23 19.50
C MET A 140 14.49 -17.45 19.64
#